data_AF-A0A3M1C5J0-F1
#
_entry.id   AF-A0A3M1C5J0-F1
#
_cell.length_a   1.000
_cell.length_b   1.000
_cell.length_c   1.000
_cell.angle_alpha   90.00
_cell.angle_beta   90.00
_cell.angle_gamma   90.00
#
_symmetry.space_group_name_H-M   'P 1'
#
loop_
_entity.id
_entity.type
_entity.pdbx_description
1 polymer ?
#
loop_
_entity_poly.entity_id
_entity_poly.type
_entity_poly.pdbx_seq_one_letter_code
_entity_poly.pdbx_strand_id
1 'polypeptide(L)' 'MISCKELVKSLNDLESKSFVKRMEIRLHLLMCKHCSAYERHLEIIRKEFSKFFNKKYSEKFEKDLEEKIIKRLEDPKDKH' A
#
# COMPACT_ATOMS: atom_id res chain seq x y z
N MET A 1 8.96 24.85 13.38
CA MET A 1 9.86 23.72 13.13
C MET A 1 9.20 22.50 13.74
N ILE A 2 8.57 21.66 12.93
CA ILE A 2 7.88 20.46 13.40
C ILE A 2 8.86 19.54 14.14
N SER A 3 8.44 18.97 15.27
CA SER A 3 9.25 18.00 16.00
C SER A 3 9.25 16.62 15.33
N CYS A 4 10.29 15.81 15.56
CA CYS A 4 10.36 14.44 15.04
C CYS A 4 9.10 13.62 15.44
N LYS A 5 8.61 13.83 16.67
CA LYS A 5 7.42 13.16 17.21
C LYS A 5 6.15 13.54 16.44
N GLU A 6 5.99 14.82 16.12
CA GLU A 6 4.84 15.31 15.34
C GLU A 6 4.90 14.90 13.89
N LEU A 7 6.10 14.79 13.32
CA LEU A 7 6.31 14.27 11.97
C LEU A 7 5.83 12.82 11.87
N VAL A 8 6.24 11.95 12.80
CA VAL A 8 5.83 10.53 12.80
C VAL A 8 4.31 10.40 12.86
N LYS A 9 3.63 11.22 13.66
CA LYS A 9 2.15 11.26 13.71
C LYS A 9 1.52 11.78 12.40
N SER A 10 2.23 12.65 11.69
CA SER A 10 1.75 13.32 10.48
C SER A 10 1.98 12.52 9.19
N LEU A 11 2.93 11.58 9.18
CA LEU A 11 3.32 10.82 7.99
C LEU A 11 2.22 9.90 7.44
N ASN A 12 1.27 9.49 8.28
CA ASN A 12 0.16 8.63 7.86
C ASN A 12 -0.96 9.39 7.15
N ASP A 13 -1.00 10.73 7.29
CA ASP A 13 -2.11 11.55 6.84
C ASP A 13 -1.61 12.78 6.04
N LEU A 14 -0.57 12.56 5.25
CA LEU A 14 0.09 13.61 4.45
C LEU A 14 -0.80 14.16 3.33
N GLU A 15 -1.67 13.31 2.77
CA GLU A 15 -2.56 13.68 1.65
C GLU A 15 -3.74 14.55 2.08
N SER A 16 -4.23 14.46 3.31
CA SER A 16 -5.29 15.35 3.80
C SER A 16 -4.78 16.72 4.26
N LYS A 17 -3.46 16.89 4.40
CA LYS A 17 -2.84 18.11 4.96
C LYS A 17 -2.69 19.22 3.92
N SER A 18 -2.78 20.45 4.42
CA SER A 18 -2.55 21.68 3.64
C SER A 18 -1.15 21.71 3.02
N PHE A 19 -1.02 22.39 1.87
CA PHE A 19 0.25 22.50 1.13
C PHE A 19 1.41 23.01 1.99
N VAL A 20 1.16 23.99 2.86
CA VAL A 20 2.15 24.54 3.79
C VAL A 20 2.68 23.45 4.73
N LYS A 21 1.78 22.62 5.27
CA LYS A 21 2.18 21.55 6.19
C LYS A 21 2.98 20.45 5.49
N ARG A 22 2.65 20.16 4.23
CA ARG A 22 3.45 19.24 3.39
C ARG A 22 4.86 19.78 3.17
N MET A 23 5.01 21.07 2.91
CA MET A 23 6.34 21.70 2.76
C MET A 23 7.15 21.67 4.05
N GLU A 24 6.52 21.96 5.20
CA GLU A 24 7.19 21.89 6.50
C GLU A 24 7.73 20.48 6.79
N ILE A 25 6.96 19.43 6.47
CA ILE A 25 7.39 18.04 6.64
C ILE A 25 8.57 17.70 5.71
N ARG A 26 8.50 18.09 4.44
CA ARG A 26 9.61 17.90 3.48
C ARG A 26 10.89 18.57 3.96
N LEU A 27 10.79 19.80 4.46
CA LEU A 27 11.95 20.53 4.98
C LEU A 27 12.54 19.84 6.22
N HIS A 28 11.71 19.30 7.11
CA HIS A 28 12.20 18.51 8.24
C HIS A 28 12.91 17.24 7.79
N LEU A 29 12.36 16.49 6.82
CA LEU A 29 12.98 15.27 6.29
C LEU A 29 14.34 15.54 5.67
N LEU A 30 14.52 16.69 5.01
CA LEU A 30 15.81 17.10 4.45
C LEU A 30 16.87 17.40 5.52
N MET A 31 16.46 17.89 6.69
CA MET A 31 17.39 18.27 7.77
C MET A 31 17.61 17.15 8.80
N CYS A 32 16.65 16.25 8.97
CA CYS A 32 16.67 15.22 9.99
C CYS A 32 16.89 13.81 9.38
N LYS A 33 18.11 13.29 9.53
CA LYS A 33 18.47 11.94 9.04
C LYS A 33 17.61 10.83 9.64
N HIS A 34 17.21 10.96 10.91
CA HIS A 34 16.38 9.96 11.58
C HIS A 34 14.98 9.89 10.96
N CYS A 35 14.35 11.04 10.73
CA CYS A 35 13.03 11.09 10.11
C CYS A 35 13.07 10.66 8.64
N SER A 36 14.12 10.99 7.91
CA SER A 36 14.34 10.50 6.54
C SER A 36 14.50 8.97 6.49
N ALA A 37 15.29 8.39 7.38
CA ALA A 37 15.44 6.93 7.47
C ALA A 37 14.11 6.25 7.83
N TYR A 38 13.35 6.83 8.76
CA TYR A 38 12.03 6.33 9.15
C TYR A 38 11.02 6.37 8.00
N GLU A 39 10.97 7.47 7.24
CA GLU A 39 10.12 7.56 6.04
C GLU A 39 10.47 6.46 5.03
N ARG A 40 11.76 6.24 4.78
CA ARG A 40 12.23 5.17 3.88
C ARG A 40 11.81 3.78 4.36
N HIS A 41 11.89 3.51 5.66
CA HIS A 41 11.40 2.22 6.22
C HIS A 41 9.90 2.06 5.99
N LEU A 42 9.10 3.11 6.22
CA LEU A 42 7.66 3.07 5.95
C LEU A 42 7.35 2.84 4.47
N GLU A 43 8.11 3.45 3.56
CA GLU A 43 7.94 3.25 2.12
C GLU A 43 8.22 1.78 1.72
N ILE A 44 9.29 1.18 2.26
CA ILE A 44 9.61 -0.23 2.04
C ILE A 44 8.47 -1.11 2.56
N ILE A 45 8.01 -0.88 3.79
CA ILE A 45 6.90 -1.65 4.37
C ILE A 45 5.66 -1.53 3.48
N ARG A 46 5.28 -0.33 3.06
CA ARG A 46 4.11 -0.11 2.19
C ARG A 46 4.24 -0.84 0.85
N LYS A 47 5.43 -0.79 0.23
CA LYS A 47 5.70 -1.48 -1.05
C LYS A 47 5.62 -3.00 -0.90
N GLU A 48 6.27 -3.56 0.11
CA GLU A 48 6.28 -5.01 0.34
C GLU A 48 4.90 -5.52 0.76
N PHE A 49 4.16 -4.77 1.58
CA PHE A 49 2.79 -5.10 1.93
C PHE A 49 1.89 -5.06 0.69
N SER A 50 1.97 -4.01 -0.13
CA SER A 50 1.18 -3.94 -1.37
C SER A 50 1.47 -5.12 -2.31
N LYS A 51 2.76 -5.49 -2.51
CA LYS A 51 3.13 -6.68 -3.30
C LYS A 51 2.56 -7.96 -2.71
N PHE A 52 2.68 -8.15 -1.40
CA PHE A 52 2.20 -9.36 -0.73
C PHE A 52 0.67 -9.50 -0.84
N PHE A 53 -0.07 -8.40 -0.63
CA PHE A 53 -1.52 -8.41 -0.75
C PHE A 53 -1.99 -8.55 -2.19
N ASN A 54 -1.35 -7.88 -3.15
CA ASN A 54 -1.69 -8.04 -4.57
C ASN A 54 -1.40 -9.47 -5.06
N LYS A 55 -0.29 -10.07 -4.64
CA LYS A 55 0.05 -11.46 -4.96
C LYS A 55 -0.98 -12.42 -4.37
N LYS A 56 -1.29 -12.29 -3.08
CA LYS A 56 -2.29 -13.14 -2.41
C LYS A 56 -3.70 -12.96 -3.01
N TYR A 57 -4.05 -11.75 -3.42
CA TYR A 57 -5.33 -11.47 -4.08
C TYR A 57 -5.38 -12.08 -5.48
N SER A 58 -4.31 -11.96 -6.28
CA SER A 58 -4.20 -12.59 -7.61
C SER A 58 -4.33 -14.12 -7.51
N GLU A 59 -3.56 -14.75 -6.61
CA GLU A 59 -3.60 -16.21 -6.43
C GLU A 59 -4.98 -16.69 -5.96
N LYS A 60 -5.67 -15.90 -5.12
CA LYS A 60 -7.05 -16.23 -4.70
C LYS A 60 -8.02 -16.07 -5.87
N PHE A 61 -7.93 -14.97 -6.62
CA PHE A 61 -8.79 -14.69 -7.76
C PHE A 61 -8.63 -15.73 -8.87
N GLU A 62 -7.40 -16.16 -9.14
CA GLU A 62 -7.08 -17.23 -10.10
C GLU A 62 -7.74 -18.54 -9.69
N LYS A 63 -7.63 -18.95 -8.42
CA LYS A 63 -8.31 -20.15 -7.91
C LYS A 63 -9.83 -20.05 -7.99
N ASP A 64 -10.40 -18.90 -7.62
CA ASP A 64 -11.85 -18.66 -7.70
C ASP A 64 -12.33 -18.67 -9.17
N LEU A 65 -11.49 -18.28 -10.13
CA LEU A 65 -11.75 -18.36 -11.57
C LEU A 65 -11.67 -19.79 -12.10
N GLU A 66 -10.61 -20.52 -11.78
CA GLU A 66 -10.43 -21.92 -12.16
C GLU A 66 -11.62 -22.76 -11.70
N GLU A 67 -12.04 -22.61 -10.45
CA GLU A 67 -13.18 -23.34 -9.90
C GLU A 67 -14.49 -23.02 -10.62
N LYS A 68 -14.69 -21.76 -11.07
CA LYS A 68 -15.85 -21.37 -11.87
C LYS A 68 -15.82 -21.94 -13.29
N ILE A 69 -14.63 -22.04 -13.90
CA ILE A 69 -14.46 -22.62 -15.24
C ILE A 69 -14.73 -24.11 -15.20
N ILE A 70 -14.16 -24.83 -14.23
CA ILE A 70 -14.39 -26.28 -14.03
C ILE A 70 -15.88 -26.56 -13.85
N LYS A 71 -16.55 -25.83 -12.94
CA LYS A 71 -18.00 -25.97 -12.74
C LYS A 71 -18.81 -25.75 -14.01
N ARG A 72 -18.43 -24.76 -14.84
CA ARG A 72 -19.10 -24.52 -16.13
C ARG A 72 -18.88 -25.66 -17.13
N LEU A 73 -17.70 -26.26 -17.17
CA LEU A 73 -17.38 -27.36 -18.09
C LEU A 73 -17.99 -28.70 -17.65
N GLU A 74 -18.22 -28.87 -16.34
CA GLU A 74 -18.90 -30.04 -15.75
C GLU A 74 -20.43 -29.96 -15.87
N ASP A 75 -20.99 -28.76 -16.09
CA ASP A 75 -22.42 -28.57 -16.33
C ASP A 75 -22.82 -29.17 -17.68
N PRO A 76 -23.67 -30.22 -17.74
CA PRO A 76 -23.98 -30.97 -18.96
C PRO A 76 -24.88 -30.24 -19.96
N LYS A 77 -25.14 -28.93 -19.77
CA LYS A 77 -26.07 -28.14 -20.60
C LYS A 77 -25.45 -27.55 -21.87
N ASP A 78 -24.12 -27.58 -22.03
CA ASP A 78 -23.40 -27.05 -23.21
C ASP A 78 -22.93 -28.13 -24.20
N LYS A 79 -23.61 -29.30 -24.22
CA LYS A 79 -23.31 -30.40 -25.16
C LYS A 79 -24.30 -30.51 -26.33
N HIS A 80 -25.07 -29.45 -26.61
CA HIS A 80 -26.07 -29.47 -27.67
C HIS A 80 -25.87 -28.41 -28.75
#